data_AF-A0A0F8XSY2-F1
#
_entry.id   AF-A0A0F8XSY2-F1
#
_cell.length_a   1.000
_cell.length_b   1.000
_cell.length_c   1.000
_cell.angle_alpha   90.00
_cell.angle_beta   90.00
_cell.angle_gamma   90.00
#
_symmetry.space_group_name_H-M   'P 1'
#
loop_
_entity.id
_entity.type
_entity.pdbx_description
1 polymer ?
#
loop_
_entity_poly.entity_id
_entity_poly.type
_entity_poly.pdbx_seq_one_letter_code
_entity_poly.pdbx_strand_id
1 'polypeptide(L)' 'DVRCSHGCTIGQLDESALFYMRTRGIGKKEARALLMYAFANNVLESVKIPQIKARINKLIANKIGVHLGFEV' A
#
# COMPACT_ATOMS: atom_id res chain seq x y z
N ASP A 1 -17.31 9.30 -32.36
CA ASP A 1 -17.72 8.06 -31.69
C ASP A 1 -16.74 7.80 -30.54
N VAL A 2 -17.21 7.65 -29.30
CA VAL A 2 -16.35 7.48 -28.12
C VAL A 2 -16.83 6.30 -27.29
N ARG A 3 -15.90 5.42 -26.91
CA ARG A 3 -16.15 4.33 -25.97
C ARG A 3 -15.63 4.72 -24.59
N CYS A 4 -16.53 4.74 -23.61
CA CYS A 4 -16.19 4.91 -22.19
C CYS A 4 -16.47 3.61 -21.44
N SER A 5 -15.61 3.28 -20.48
CA SER A 5 -15.79 2.17 -19.53
C SER A 5 -15.41 2.62 -18.12
N HIS A 6 -16.11 2.11 -17.11
CA HIS A 6 -15.81 2.32 -15.70
C HIS A 6 -15.89 0.99 -14.94
N GLY A 7 -15.10 0.85 -13.87
CA GLY A 7 -15.12 -0.31 -12.99
C GLY A 7 -14.81 0.12 -11.57
N CYS A 8 -15.48 -0.49 -10.59
CA CYS A 8 -15.24 -0.27 -9.17
C CYS A 8 -15.14 -1.64 -8.50
N THR A 9 -14.14 -1.82 -7.64
CA THR A 9 -13.97 -3.04 -6.84
C THR A 9 -13.86 -2.67 -5.37
N ILE A 10 -14.46 -3.49 -4.53
CA ILE A 10 -14.37 -3.40 -3.07
C ILE A 10 -13.90 -4.76 -2.56
N GLY A 11 -13.04 -4.75 -1.54
CA GLY A 11 -12.48 -5.97 -0.99
C GLY A 11 -11.92 -5.75 0.42
N GLN A 12 -11.68 -6.85 1.11
CA GLN A 12 -10.98 -6.88 2.37
C GLN A 12 -9.50 -7.21 2.14
N LEU A 13 -8.66 -7.04 3.16
CA LEU A 13 -7.28 -7.52 3.10
C LEU A 13 -7.24 -9.04 2.95
N ASP A 14 -6.26 -9.52 2.20
CA ASP A 14 -6.04 -10.96 2.03
C ASP A 14 -5.52 -11.58 3.35
N GLU A 15 -6.40 -12.31 4.02
CA GLU A 15 -6.09 -12.98 5.29
C GLU A 15 -5.05 -14.10 5.12
N SER A 16 -4.93 -14.70 3.94
CA SER A 16 -3.91 -15.72 3.66
C SER A 16 -2.52 -15.07 3.52
N ALA A 17 -2.44 -13.93 2.84
CA ALA A 17 -1.20 -13.15 2.75
C ALA A 17 -0.81 -12.58 4.13
N LEU A 18 -1.79 -12.11 4.90
CA LEU A 18 -1.57 -11.66 6.28
C LEU A 18 -1.05 -12.81 7.16
N PHE A 19 -1.66 -13.98 7.08
CA PHE A 19 -1.21 -15.17 7.80
C PHE A 19 0.23 -15.53 7.40
N TYR A 20 0.53 -15.58 6.11
CA TYR A 20 1.87 -15.90 5.60
C TYR A 20 2.95 -14.93 6.10
N MET A 21 2.67 -13.62 6.11
CA MET A 21 3.60 -12.63 6.67
C MET A 21 3.83 -12.88 8.17
N ARG A 22 2.76 -13.22 8.91
CA ARG A 22 2.85 -13.49 10.35
C ARG A 22 3.62 -14.77 10.68
N THR A 23 3.52 -15.83 9.87
CA THR A 23 4.33 -17.04 10.08
C THR A 23 5.81 -16.82 9.84
N ARG A 24 6.17 -15.80 9.05
CA ARG A 24 7.54 -15.31 8.86
C ARG A 24 8.03 -14.37 9.97
N GLY A 25 7.25 -14.20 11.03
CA GLY A 25 7.63 -13.38 12.20
C GLY A 25 7.30 -11.89 12.05
N ILE A 26 6.61 -11.48 10.99
CA ILE A 26 6.19 -10.08 10.83
C ILE A 26 5.02 -9.81 11.78
N GLY A 27 5.13 -8.74 12.57
CA GLY A 27 4.06 -8.32 13.47
C GLY A 27 2.75 -8.03 12.72
N LYS A 28 1.61 -8.26 13.38
CA LYS A 28 0.28 -8.12 12.74
C LYS A 28 0.05 -6.71 12.19
N LYS A 29 0.57 -5.69 12.89
CA LYS A 29 0.41 -4.28 12.52
C LYS A 29 1.23 -3.98 11.26
N GLU A 30 2.47 -4.45 11.23
CA GLU A 30 3.42 -4.30 10.14
C GLU A 30 2.95 -5.07 8.90
N ALA A 31 2.47 -6.30 9.07
CA ALA A 31 1.95 -7.11 7.97
C ALA A 31 0.71 -6.47 7.30
N ARG A 32 -0.23 -5.94 8.10
CA ARG A 32 -1.36 -5.15 7.56
C ARG A 32 -0.88 -3.90 6.82
N ALA A 33 0.08 -3.19 7.38
CA ALA A 33 0.62 -2.00 6.76
C ALA A 33 1.32 -2.28 5.43
N LEU A 34 2.05 -3.39 5.34
CA LEU A 34 2.68 -3.85 4.11
C LEU A 34 1.66 -4.13 3.02
N LEU A 35 0.56 -4.83 3.35
CA LEU A 35 -0.51 -5.10 2.38
C LEU A 35 -1.18 -3.81 1.89
N MET A 36 -1.50 -2.88 2.81
CA MET A 36 -2.08 -1.58 2.45
C MET A 36 -1.12 -0.74 1.60
N TYR A 37 0.17 -0.74 1.95
CA TYR A 37 1.20 -0.04 1.19
C TYR A 37 1.37 -0.64 -0.21
N ALA A 38 1.42 -1.97 -0.35
CA ALA A 38 1.51 -2.63 -1.64
C ALA A 38 0.35 -2.25 -2.57
N PHE A 39 -0.86 -2.19 -2.03
CA PHE A 39 -2.04 -1.73 -2.78
C PHE A 39 -1.90 -0.26 -3.22
N ALA A 40 -1.52 0.63 -2.29
CA ALA A 40 -1.34 2.05 -2.60
C ALA A 40 -0.19 2.30 -3.59
N ASN A 41 0.89 1.54 -3.47
CA ASN A 41 2.11 1.71 -4.28
C ASN A 41 1.84 1.49 -5.77
N ASN A 42 0.88 0.64 -6.13
CA ASN A 42 0.46 0.46 -7.52
C ASN A 42 0.03 1.79 -8.18
N VAL A 43 -0.65 2.66 -7.42
CA VAL A 43 -1.01 4.01 -7.89
C VAL A 43 0.18 4.96 -7.80
N LEU A 44 1.00 4.86 -6.76
CA LEU A 44 2.16 5.75 -6.54
C LEU A 44 3.28 5.56 -7.56
N GLU A 45 3.36 4.42 -8.23
CA GLU A 45 4.29 4.21 -9.35
C GLU A 45 4.08 5.20 -10.50
N SER A 46 2.87 5.75 -10.65
CA SER A 46 2.58 6.80 -11.64
C SER A 46 3.17 8.17 -11.29
N VAL A 47 3.59 8.37 -10.02
CA VAL A 47 4.14 9.65 -9.55
C VAL A 47 5.60 9.76 -9.95
N LYS A 48 5.87 10.59 -10.97
CA LYS A 48 7.21 10.77 -11.55
C LYS A 48 8.15 11.66 -10.73
N ILE A 49 7.60 12.54 -9.89
CA ILE A 49 8.40 13.51 -9.13
C ILE A 49 8.83 12.86 -7.80
N PRO A 50 10.12 12.56 -7.59
CA PRO A 50 10.58 11.82 -6.41
C PRO A 50 10.21 12.49 -5.09
N GLN A 51 10.29 13.82 -5.03
CA GLN A 51 9.97 14.60 -3.83
C GLN A 51 8.49 14.48 -3.45
N ILE A 52 7.61 14.41 -4.45
CA ILE A 52 6.18 14.20 -4.23
C ILE A 52 5.93 12.76 -3.79
N LYS A 53 6.57 11.78 -4.43
CA LYS A 53 6.47 10.37 -4.06
C LYS A 53 6.89 10.15 -2.60
N ALA A 54 8.04 10.69 -2.19
CA ALA A 54 8.53 10.63 -0.82
C ALA A 54 7.56 11.29 0.17
N ARG A 55 7.02 12.47 -0.16
CA ARG A 55 6.02 13.16 0.67
C ARG A 55 4.74 12.34 0.83
N ILE A 56 4.23 11.74 -0.25
CA ILE A 56 3.02 10.91 -0.19
C ILE A 56 3.27 9.64 0.63
N ASN A 57 4.42 8.99 0.45
CA ASN A 57 4.81 7.83 1.26
C ASN A 57 4.83 8.14 2.75
N LYS A 58 5.36 9.32 3.13
CA LYS A 58 5.34 9.78 4.52
C LYS A 58 3.92 9.99 5.05
N LEU A 59 3.02 10.55 4.24
CA LEU A 59 1.61 10.73 4.62
C LEU A 59 0.90 9.40 4.81
N ILE A 60 1.15 8.42 3.93
CA ILE A 60 0.58 7.08 4.02
C ILE A 60 1.08 6.36 5.27
N ALA A 61 2.39 6.38 5.51
CA ALA A 61 3.00 5.79 6.71
C ALA A 61 2.38 6.36 8.01
N ASN A 62 2.23 7.69 8.07
CA ASN A 62 1.58 8.36 9.19
C ASN A 62 0.11 7.94 9.36
N LYS A 63 -0.63 7.78 8.25
CA LYS A 63 -2.05 7.38 8.30
C LYS A 63 -2.24 5.94 8.76
N ILE A 64 -1.34 5.03 8.37
CA ILE A 64 -1.36 3.62 8.76
C ILE A 64 -0.76 3.42 10.17
N GLY A 65 0.00 4.40 10.66
CA GLY A 65 0.53 4.42 12.02
C GLY A 65 1.73 3.50 12.22
N VAL A 66 2.54 3.30 11.17
CA VAL A 66 3.77 2.52 11.21
C VAL A 66 4.93 3.30 10.59
N HIS A 67 6.13 3.13 11.15
CA HIS A 67 7.37 3.53 10.49
C HIS A 67 7.81 2.38 9.58
N LEU A 68 7.41 2.42 8.31
CA LEU A 68 8.00 1.51 7.34
C LEU A 68 9.43 2.00 7.08
N GLY A 69 10.43 1.22 7.45
CA GLY A 69 11.85 1.50 7.22
C GLY A 69 12.26 1.38 5.74
N PHE A 70 11.37 1.72 4.82
CA PHE A 70 11.68 1.79 3.41
C PHE A 70 12.46 3.07 3.17
N GLU A 71 13.75 2.92 2.84
CA GLU A 71 14.48 3.96 2.13
C GLU A 71 13.83 4.08 0.73
N VAL A 72 12.93 5.05 0.55
CA VAL A 72 12.36 5.42 -0.75
C VAL A 72 12.98 6.72 -1.21
#